data_AF-A0A662DQ85-F1
#
_entry.id   AF-A0A662DQ85-F1
#
_cell.length_a   1.000
_cell.length_b   1.000
_cell.length_c   1.000
_cell.angle_alpha   90.00
_cell.angle_beta   90.00
_cell.angle_gamma   90.00
#
_symmetry.space_group_name_H-M   'P 1'
#
loop_
_entity.id
_entity.type
_entity.pdbx_description
1 polymer ?
#
loop_
_entity_poly.entity_id
_entity_poly.type
_entity_poly.pdbx_seq_one_letter_code
_entity_poly.pdbx_strand_id
1 'polypeptide(L)' 'LRPAIEEARSAIELNQVDDFLDRVDSRISSRILRSALFSAARDVAGIDADVTPEEGSILAVVAVRFG' A
#
# COMPACT_ATOMS: atom_id res chain seq x y z
N LEU A 1 9.41 12.58 3.79
CA LEU A 1 8.13 12.00 4.27
C LEU A 1 6.93 12.79 3.75
N ARG A 2 6.81 14.11 4.03
CA ARG A 2 5.67 14.92 3.52
C ARG A 2 5.36 14.76 2.02
N PRO A 3 6.34 14.82 1.10
CA PRO A 3 6.05 14.67 -0.34
C PRO A 3 5.48 13.29 -0.72
N ALA A 4 5.94 12.22 -0.06
CA ALA A 4 5.45 10.87 -0.32
C ALA A 4 4.03 10.66 0.21
N ILE A 5 3.67 11.33 1.31
CA ILE A 5 2.32 11.28 1.88
C ILE A 5 1.36 12.09 0.99
N GLU A 6 1.78 13.25 0.50
CA GLU A 6 1.00 14.07 -0.45
C GLU A 6 0.76 13.33 -1.76
N GLU A 7 1.79 12.63 -2.26
CA GLU A 7 1.68 11.79 -3.45
C GLU A 7 0.70 10.62 -3.25
N ALA A 8 0.78 9.92 -2.12
CA ALA A 8 -0.16 8.84 -1.79
C ALA A 8 -1.60 9.35 -1.67
N ARG A 9 -1.81 10.52 -1.04
CA ARG A 9 -3.12 11.16 -0.93
C ARG A 9 -3.67 11.53 -2.31
N SER A 10 -2.84 12.14 -3.15
CA SER A 10 -3.23 12.51 -4.52
C SER A 10 -3.62 11.27 -5.33
N ALA A 11 -2.91 10.16 -5.17
CA ALA A 11 -3.24 8.89 -5.83
C ALA A 11 -4.61 8.34 -5.39
N ILE A 12 -4.99 8.50 -4.12
CA ILE A 12 -6.33 8.13 -3.63
C ILE A 12 -7.38 9.06 -4.25
N GLU A 13 -7.19 10.38 -4.17
CA GLU A 13 -8.13 11.38 -4.71
C GLU A 13 -8.37 11.22 -6.22
N LEU A 14 -7.36 10.78 -6.97
CA LEU A 14 -7.42 10.58 -8.41
C LEU A 14 -7.79 9.16 -8.85
N ASN A 15 -8.06 8.23 -7.92
CA ASN A 15 -8.25 6.80 -8.19
C ASN A 15 -7.07 6.17 -8.98
N GLN A 16 -5.84 6.55 -8.63
CA GLN A 16 -4.58 6.10 -9.22
C GLN A 16 -3.73 5.29 -8.23
N VAL A 17 -4.37 4.62 -7.27
CA VAL A 17 -3.68 3.85 -6.22
C VAL A 17 -2.84 2.72 -6.82
N ASP A 18 -3.34 2.04 -7.84
CA ASP A 18 -2.61 0.98 -8.53
C ASP A 18 -1.32 1.50 -9.16
N ASP A 19 -1.38 2.57 -9.96
CA ASP A 19 -0.19 3.15 -10.58
C ASP A 19 0.82 3.65 -9.53
N PHE A 20 0.34 4.18 -8.41
CA PHE A 20 1.19 4.57 -7.29
C PHE A 20 1.91 3.38 -6.67
N LEU A 21 1.19 2.29 -6.38
CA LEU A 21 1.77 1.07 -5.81
C LEU A 21 2.79 0.42 -6.77
N ASP A 22 2.60 0.52 -8.10
CA ASP A 22 3.54 -0.04 -9.09
C ASP A 22 4.87 0.72 -9.06
N ARG A 23 4.79 2.05 -8.92
CA ARG A 23 5.97 2.90 -8.78
C ARG A 23 6.66 2.72 -7.43
N VAL A 24 5.92 2.40 -6.36
CA VAL A 24 6.54 2.00 -5.09
C VAL A 24 7.26 0.67 -5.26
N ASP A 25 6.60 -0.31 -5.86
CA ASP A 25 7.16 -1.64 -6.06
C ASP A 25 8.44 -1.65 -6.90
N SER A 26 8.44 -0.90 -8.00
CA SER A 26 9.61 -0.77 -8.87
C SER A 26 10.82 -0.15 -8.18
N ARG A 27 10.62 0.58 -7.06
CA ARG A 27 11.68 1.19 -6.26
C ARG A 27 12.19 0.28 -5.14
N ILE A 28 11.44 -0.76 -4.76
CA ILE A 28 11.81 -1.68 -3.69
C ILE A 28 12.55 -2.88 -4.30
N SER A 29 13.88 -2.80 -4.29
CA SER A 29 14.75 -3.92 -4.70
C SER A 29 14.93 -4.97 -3.60
N SER A 30 14.75 -4.60 -2.34
CA SER A 30 14.92 -5.50 -1.19
C SER A 30 13.66 -6.31 -0.92
N ARG A 31 13.76 -7.64 -1.03
CA ARG A 31 12.69 -8.57 -0.65
C ARG A 31 12.29 -8.43 0.82
N ILE A 32 13.25 -8.17 1.71
CA ILE A 32 12.96 -8.00 3.15
C ILE A 32 12.12 -6.74 3.38
N LEU A 33 12.47 -5.64 2.72
CA LEU A 33 11.72 -4.38 2.83
C LEU A 33 10.31 -4.54 2.25
N ARG A 34 10.19 -5.32 1.18
CA ARG A 34 8.93 -5.69 0.53
C ARG A 34 7.99 -6.41 1.50
N SER A 35 8.47 -7.47 2.15
CA SER A 35 7.70 -8.21 3.15
C SER A 35 7.37 -7.37 4.40
N ALA A 36 8.29 -6.51 4.83
CA ALA A 36 8.05 -5.61 5.97
C ALA A 36 6.95 -4.58 5.67
N LEU A 37 6.90 -4.05 4.44
CA LEU A 37 5.83 -3.14 4.00
C LEU A 37 4.46 -3.84 4.04
N PHE A 38 4.38 -5.07 3.55
CA PHE A 38 3.15 -5.86 3.60
C PHE A 38 2.70 -6.12 5.05
N SER A 39 3.62 -6.53 5.93
CA SER A 39 3.31 -6.73 7.36
C SER A 39 2.77 -5.45 7.99
N ALA A 40 3.43 -4.31 7.77
CA ALA A 40 2.99 -3.04 8.31
C ALA A 40 1.62 -2.61 7.77
N ALA A 41 1.35 -2.83 6.48
CA ALA A 41 0.04 -2.55 5.89
C ALA A 41 -1.07 -3.42 6.51
N ARG A 42 -0.78 -4.71 6.73
CA ARG A 42 -1.70 -5.64 7.38
C ARG A 42 -1.94 -5.27 8.85
N ASP A 43 -0.90 -4.87 9.58
CA ASP A 43 -1.01 -4.45 10.97
C ASP A 43 -1.87 -3.19 11.09
N VAL A 44 -1.67 -2.20 10.20
CA VAL A 44 -2.48 -0.97 10.17
C VAL A 44 -3.94 -1.26 9.84
N ALA A 45 -4.20 -2.12 8.86
CA ALA A 45 -5.57 -2.51 8.55
C ALA A 45 -6.21 -3.36 9.64
N GLY A 46 -5.45 -4.22 10.31
CA GLY A 46 -5.95 -5.03 11.43
C GLY A 46 -6.16 -4.25 12.73
N ILE A 47 -5.63 -3.02 12.83
CA ILE A 47 -5.91 -2.10 13.95
C ILE A 47 -7.34 -1.57 13.86
N ASP A 48 -7.94 -1.51 12.66
CA ASP A 48 -9.36 -1.26 12.49
C ASP A 48 -10.09 -2.60 12.27
N ALA A 49 -10.92 -3.01 13.23
CA ALA A 49 -11.59 -4.31 13.16
C ALA A 49 -12.66 -4.39 12.04
N ASP A 50 -12.98 -3.24 11.43
CA ASP A 50 -14.00 -3.10 10.39
C ASP A 50 -13.35 -2.68 9.06
N VAL A 51 -12.41 -3.50 8.57
CA VAL A 51 -11.80 -3.31 7.25
C VAL A 51 -12.89 -3.22 6.20
N THR A 52 -13.04 -2.04 5.60
CA THR A 52 -14.01 -1.81 4.55
C THR A 52 -13.68 -2.63 3.29
N PRO A 53 -14.65 -2.91 2.40
CA PRO A 53 -14.36 -3.63 1.15
C PRO A 53 -13.28 -2.97 0.28
N GLU A 54 -13.18 -1.64 0.34
CA GLU A 54 -12.17 -0.86 -0.38
C GLU A 54 -10.77 -1.09 0.21
N GLU A 55 -10.61 -1.01 1.53
CA GLU A 55 -9.35 -1.29 2.21
C GLU A 55 -8.91 -2.74 2.02
N GLY A 56 -9.84 -3.70 2.07
CA GLY A 56 -9.58 -5.10 1.79
C GLY A 56 -9.05 -5.33 0.36
N SER A 57 -9.59 -4.58 -0.60
CA SER A 57 -9.12 -4.61 -2.00
C SER A 57 -7.70 -4.05 -2.11
N ILE A 58 -7.39 -2.94 -1.43
CA ILE A 58 -6.04 -2.37 -1.40
C ILE A 58 -5.04 -3.35 -0.76
N LEU A 59 -5.39 -4.01 0.35
CA LEU A 59 -4.53 -5.03 0.97
C LEU A 59 -4.26 -6.21 0.04
N ALA A 60 -5.26 -6.65 -0.73
CA ALA A 60 -5.09 -7.72 -1.71
C ALA A 60 -4.11 -7.29 -2.81
N VAL A 61 -4.22 -6.05 -3.31
CA VAL A 61 -3.28 -5.47 -4.29
C VAL A 61 -1.87 -5.41 -3.71
N VAL A 62 -1.71 -4.95 -2.47
CA VAL A 62 -0.42 -4.93 -1.77
C VAL A 62 0.15 -6.35 -1.63
N ALA A 63 -0.67 -7.34 -1.27
CA ALA A 63 -0.22 -8.73 -1.14
C ALA A 63 0.30 -9.31 -2.46
N VAL A 64 -0.36 -9.03 -3.59
CA VAL A 64 0.08 -9.51 -4.91
C VAL A 64 1.40 -8.88 -5.34
N ARG A 65 1.62 -7.61 -5.01
CA ARG A 65 2.81 -6.84 -5.45
C ARG A 65 4.01 -7.02 -4.53
N PHE A 66 3.76 -7.09 -3.23
CA PHE A 66 4.78 -7.06 -2.19
C PHE A 66 4.96 -8.39 -1.41
N GLY A 67 4.13 -9.40 -1.67
CA GLY A 67 4.19 -10.73 -1.04
C GLY A 67 5.20 -11.70 -1.65
#